data_AF-A0A3D2S9W8-F1
#
_entry.id   AF-A0A3D2S9W8-F1
#
_cell.length_a   1.000
_cell.length_b   1.000
_cell.length_c   1.000
_cell.angle_alpha   90.00
_cell.angle_beta   90.00
_cell.angle_gamma   90.00
#
_symmetry.space_group_name_H-M   'P 1'
#
loop_
_entity.id
_entity.type
_entity.pdbx_description
1 polymer ?
#
loop_
_entity_poly.entity_id
_entity_poly.type
_entity_poly.pdbx_seq_one_letter_code
_entity_poly.pdbx_strand_id
1 'polypeptide(L)'
;MVPAIVRESIFLQTGIEGTVMARKKNEKKHFKFKDMKVFGSLENFHNNSKNYRIVFDESEVTYVNVELQLYNILFDEEPWEATYKVRASDYYSDKEMCLVEKELKAGTDQNIIYIREGWGNTPDRWWKKGTYKWEVFIDDELVGSNYFYITNNGPVTPTQNPYFTIQSIRLYESPQGNVPRADRKYLVQFNKDTTRYISVELDLLSKMTSEQYFPLELIVNFFNDAGQKKGTSYWFEHISDQRKRIVLDVGYGAETAGFWFEDQYTCEITFMDNIIAVVPFRVGKSDVLLEGEPVWLSLEATEEEDTAQAAPVADTISLEDARKELDALIGLTSVKKEINELTTYLKFLSLREQKGFDEASSKFNLNMVFTGNPGTGKTTVARMLGKIYRAMGLLTKDIVHEVGRVDLVAEFIGQTAPKTRAAIEQARGGILFIDEAYALTDRGDDNKDFGKEV
;
A
#
# COMPACT_ATOMS: atom_id res chain seq x y z
N MET A 1 -19.71 -11.75 -25.70
CA MET A 1 -19.56 -13.11 -25.13
C MET A 1 -18.09 -13.50 -25.27
N VAL A 2 -17.29 -13.19 -24.24
CA VAL A 2 -15.90 -13.64 -24.03
C VAL A 2 -15.80 -13.84 -22.50
N PRO A 3 -15.30 -14.98 -21.98
CA PRO A 3 -15.35 -15.28 -20.55
C PRO A 3 -14.27 -14.50 -19.79
N ALA A 4 -14.62 -13.92 -18.63
CA ALA A 4 -13.67 -13.33 -17.70
C ALA A 4 -12.98 -14.45 -16.90
N ILE A 5 -11.78 -14.82 -17.34
CA ILE A 5 -10.83 -15.67 -16.63
C ILE A 5 -9.99 -14.77 -15.73
N VAL A 6 -9.72 -15.26 -14.52
CA VAL A 6 -8.76 -14.74 -13.53
C VAL A 6 -7.54 -14.14 -14.23
N ARG A 7 -7.40 -12.81 -14.19
CA ARG A 7 -6.20 -12.11 -14.68
C ARG A 7 -5.18 -12.01 -13.55
N GLU A 8 -4.46 -13.10 -13.32
CA GLU A 8 -3.05 -12.97 -12.94
C GLU A 8 -2.36 -12.20 -14.07
N SER A 9 -1.62 -11.14 -13.72
CA SER A 9 -0.73 -10.39 -14.60
C SER A 9 -1.38 -9.83 -15.87
N ILE A 10 -1.61 -8.52 -15.92
CA ILE A 10 -1.93 -7.82 -17.17
C ILE A 10 -0.69 -7.88 -18.09
N PHE A 11 -0.57 -8.97 -18.83
CA PHE A 11 0.18 -9.06 -20.08
C PHE A 11 -0.79 -8.66 -21.20
N LEU A 12 -0.60 -7.46 -21.76
CA LEU A 12 -1.04 -7.19 -23.12
C LEU A 12 -0.08 -7.96 -24.05
N GLN A 13 -0.47 -9.17 -24.41
CA GLN A 13 0.10 -9.86 -25.57
C GLN A 13 -0.45 -9.18 -26.83
N THR A 14 0.10 -8.01 -27.18
CA THR A 14 -0.12 -7.44 -28.51
C THR A 14 0.77 -8.22 -29.48
N GLY A 15 0.14 -9.10 -30.25
CA GLY A 15 0.75 -9.66 -31.45
C GLY A 15 1.08 -8.54 -32.42
N ILE A 16 2.34 -8.14 -32.45
CA ILE A 16 2.95 -7.44 -33.58
C ILE A 16 3.86 -8.48 -34.21
N GLU A 17 3.44 -9.05 -35.34
CA GLU A 17 4.34 -9.69 -36.29
C GLU A 17 5.28 -8.62 -36.85
N GLY A 18 6.33 -8.32 -36.09
CA GLY A 18 7.47 -7.53 -36.53
C GLY A 18 8.55 -8.49 -37.04
N THR A 19 8.94 -8.31 -38.30
CA THR A 19 10.02 -9.00 -39.01
C THR A 19 11.17 -9.40 -38.09
N VAL A 20 11.33 -10.71 -37.86
CA VAL A 20 12.50 -11.29 -37.20
C VAL A 20 13.71 -11.07 -38.10
N MET A 21 14.50 -10.03 -37.83
CA MET A 21 15.89 -9.99 -38.30
C MET A 21 16.63 -11.13 -37.61
N ALA A 22 17.23 -12.02 -38.40
CA ALA A 22 17.87 -13.24 -37.94
C ALA A 22 18.97 -12.95 -36.90
N ARG A 23 18.76 -13.39 -35.66
CA ARG A 23 19.82 -13.43 -34.63
C ARG A 23 20.91 -14.43 -35.01
N LYS A 24 22.16 -14.08 -34.72
CA LYS A 24 23.29 -15.04 -34.74
C LYS A 24 22.98 -16.18 -33.77
N LYS A 25 23.08 -17.40 -34.28
CA LYS A 25 22.49 -18.63 -33.71
C LYS A 25 23.14 -19.17 -32.41
N ASN A 26 23.98 -18.40 -31.69
CA ASN A 26 24.91 -18.95 -30.69
C ASN A 26 25.18 -18.11 -29.42
N GLU A 27 24.50 -16.99 -29.15
CA GLU A 27 24.65 -16.30 -27.86
C GLU A 27 23.71 -16.91 -26.81
N LYS A 28 24.30 -17.38 -25.69
CA LYS A 28 23.52 -17.78 -24.52
C LYS A 28 22.78 -16.56 -23.99
N LYS A 29 21.47 -16.68 -23.80
CA LYS A 29 20.69 -15.63 -23.15
C LYS A 29 21.04 -15.60 -21.66
N HIS A 30 21.56 -14.48 -21.15
CA HIS A 30 22.01 -14.39 -19.75
C HIS A 30 20.86 -14.22 -18.74
N PHE A 31 19.68 -13.80 -19.20
CA PHE A 31 18.54 -13.51 -18.34
C PHE A 31 17.19 -13.87 -18.97
N LYS A 32 16.16 -13.99 -18.12
CA LYS A 32 14.75 -14.13 -18.52
C LYS A 32 13.90 -13.09 -17.80
N PHE A 33 13.00 -12.43 -18.52
CA PHE A 33 12.01 -11.52 -17.92
C PHE A 33 11.23 -12.24 -16.82
N LYS A 34 11.11 -11.60 -15.65
CA LYS A 34 10.30 -12.07 -14.54
C LYS A 34 9.06 -11.17 -14.37
N ASP A 35 9.26 -9.89 -14.13
CA ASP A 35 8.18 -8.95 -13.85
C ASP A 35 8.65 -7.51 -14.07
N MET A 36 7.72 -6.58 -14.31
CA MET A 36 8.01 -5.15 -14.42
C MET A 36 6.87 -4.36 -13.82
N LYS A 37 7.16 -3.55 -12.81
CA LYS A 37 6.13 -2.83 -12.04
C LYS A 37 6.44 -1.34 -11.96
N VAL A 38 5.38 -0.54 -11.92
CA VAL A 38 5.44 0.89 -11.68
C VAL A 38 5.02 1.18 -10.24
N PHE A 39 5.65 2.18 -9.64
CA PHE A 39 5.28 2.67 -8.32
C PHE A 39 5.59 4.17 -8.23
N GLY A 40 4.94 4.85 -7.29
CA GLY A 40 5.22 6.26 -6.99
C GLY A 40 6.56 6.43 -6.27
N SER A 41 6.71 7.51 -5.50
CA SER A 41 7.91 7.77 -4.70
C SER A 41 8.42 6.54 -3.95
N LEU A 42 9.75 6.38 -3.91
CA LEU A 42 10.48 5.30 -3.21
C LEU A 42 10.24 5.28 -1.68
N GLU A 43 9.61 6.32 -1.13
CA GLU A 43 9.44 6.50 0.31
C GLU A 43 8.21 5.77 0.90
N ASN A 44 7.42 5.07 0.07
CA ASN A 44 6.25 4.31 0.50
C ASN A 44 6.64 2.86 0.86
N PHE A 45 7.15 2.66 2.08
CA PHE A 45 7.32 1.33 2.67
C PHE A 45 6.25 1.07 3.73
N HIS A 46 5.02 0.76 3.31
CA HIS A 46 4.07 0.14 4.25
C HIS A 46 4.45 -1.34 4.39
N ASN A 47 4.67 -1.82 5.63
CA ASN A 47 5.11 -3.20 5.90
C ASN A 47 6.37 -3.65 5.12
N ASN A 48 7.32 -2.74 4.85
CA ASN A 48 8.53 -3.04 4.08
C ASN A 48 8.23 -3.50 2.62
N SER A 49 7.06 -3.14 2.08
CA SER A 49 6.63 -3.51 0.73
C SER A 49 6.29 -2.28 -0.12
N LYS A 50 6.66 -2.32 -1.40
CA LYS A 50 6.38 -1.23 -2.35
C LYS A 50 4.90 -1.24 -2.74
N ASN A 51 4.24 -0.09 -2.64
CA ASN A 51 2.91 0.11 -3.18
C ASN A 51 3.01 0.33 -4.70
N TYR A 52 2.95 -0.76 -5.45
CA TYR A 52 2.89 -0.70 -6.91
C TYR A 52 1.52 -0.23 -7.35
N ARG A 53 1.51 0.80 -8.20
CA ARG A 53 0.31 1.38 -8.81
C ARG A 53 0.69 2.03 -10.12
N ILE A 54 -0.27 2.09 -11.05
CA ILE A 54 -0.09 2.68 -12.37
C ILE A 54 -0.89 3.96 -12.56
N VAL A 55 -1.83 4.29 -11.67
CA VAL A 55 -2.62 5.52 -11.75
C VAL A 55 -2.26 6.49 -10.61
N PHE A 56 -2.00 7.74 -10.99
CA PHE A 56 -1.60 8.83 -10.10
C PHE A 56 -2.40 10.10 -10.38
N ASP A 57 -2.54 10.98 -9.38
CA ASP A 57 -2.96 12.37 -9.60
C ASP A 57 -1.75 13.31 -9.67
N GLU A 58 -1.84 14.31 -10.55
CA GLU A 58 -0.82 15.33 -10.75
C GLU A 58 -0.47 16.07 -9.44
N SER A 59 -1.43 16.22 -8.52
CA SER A 59 -1.21 16.95 -7.27
C SER A 59 -0.33 16.22 -6.25
N GLU A 60 -0.28 14.89 -6.31
CA GLU A 60 0.48 14.04 -5.39
C GLU A 60 1.80 13.51 -5.99
N VAL A 61 1.88 13.38 -7.32
CA VAL A 61 3.00 12.71 -7.97
C VAL A 61 4.25 13.58 -8.00
N THR A 62 5.32 13.10 -7.39
CA THR A 62 6.65 13.72 -7.42
C THR A 62 7.60 12.95 -8.32
N TYR A 63 7.64 11.63 -8.13
CA TYR A 63 8.41 10.68 -8.91
C TYR A 63 7.51 9.51 -9.32
N VAL A 64 7.73 9.03 -10.55
CA VAL A 64 7.24 7.74 -11.00
C VAL A 64 8.45 6.87 -11.24
N ASN A 65 8.45 5.70 -10.62
CA ASN A 65 9.53 4.74 -10.66
C ASN A 65 9.09 3.47 -11.38
N VAL A 66 10.06 2.76 -11.93
CA VAL A 66 9.89 1.46 -12.54
C VAL A 66 10.89 0.47 -11.96
N GLU A 67 10.43 -0.75 -11.70
CA GLU A 67 11.26 -1.87 -11.29
C GLU A 67 11.08 -3.00 -12.29
N LEU A 68 12.14 -3.35 -13.01
CA LEU A 68 12.23 -4.57 -13.79
C LEU A 68 12.94 -5.65 -12.96
N GLN A 69 12.35 -6.83 -12.94
CA GLN A 69 12.91 -8.04 -12.33
C GLN A 69 13.24 -9.05 -13.43
N LEU A 70 14.42 -9.65 -13.34
CA LEU A 70 14.89 -10.68 -14.26
C LEU A 70 15.35 -11.91 -13.48
N TYR A 71 15.06 -13.09 -13.99
CA TYR A 71 15.78 -14.30 -13.58
C TYR A 71 17.17 -14.27 -14.22
N ASN A 72 18.20 -14.41 -13.41
CA ASN A 72 19.57 -14.62 -13.86
C ASN A 72 19.73 -16.08 -14.27
N ILE A 73 19.95 -16.34 -15.56
CA ILE A 73 20.08 -17.71 -16.08
C ILE A 73 21.44 -18.30 -15.69
N LEU A 74 22.45 -17.46 -15.47
CA LEU A 74 23.81 -17.86 -15.10
C LEU A 74 24.08 -17.74 -13.59
N PHE A 75 23.02 -17.73 -12.79
CA PHE A 75 23.11 -17.82 -11.33
C PHE A 75 23.88 -19.09 -10.92
N ASP A 76 24.76 -18.99 -9.93
CA ASP A 76 25.72 -20.02 -9.50
C ASP A 76 26.70 -20.52 -10.60
N GLU A 77 26.68 -19.97 -11.82
CA GLU A 77 27.56 -20.38 -12.93
C GLU A 77 28.68 -19.37 -13.19
N GLU A 78 28.37 -18.20 -13.79
CA GLU A 78 29.36 -17.19 -14.15
C GLU A 78 28.76 -15.76 -14.11
N PRO A 79 29.55 -14.75 -13.69
CA PRO A 79 29.08 -13.37 -13.71
C PRO A 79 29.03 -12.83 -15.14
N TRP A 80 28.16 -11.87 -15.39
CA TRP A 80 28.06 -11.19 -16.68
C TRP A 80 27.77 -9.70 -16.52
N GLU A 81 28.16 -8.94 -17.53
CA GLU A 81 27.92 -7.50 -17.62
C GLU A 81 27.09 -7.19 -18.87
N ALA A 82 26.30 -6.13 -18.81
CA ALA A 82 25.53 -5.59 -19.93
C ALA A 82 25.31 -4.10 -19.73
N THR A 83 24.76 -3.42 -20.73
CA THR A 83 24.27 -2.04 -20.58
C THR A 83 22.75 -2.04 -20.64
N TYR A 84 22.11 -1.31 -19.73
CA TYR A 84 20.66 -1.13 -19.78
C TYR A 84 20.28 0.33 -19.99
N LYS A 85 19.16 0.52 -20.71
CA LYS A 85 18.52 1.81 -20.94
C LYS A 85 17.10 1.76 -20.41
N VAL A 86 16.72 2.73 -19.60
CA VAL A 86 15.34 2.92 -19.13
C VAL A 86 14.82 4.23 -19.69
N ARG A 87 13.79 4.15 -20.52
CA ARG A 87 13.17 5.28 -21.21
C ARG A 87 11.74 5.46 -20.72
N ALA A 88 11.33 6.69 -20.41
CA ALA A 88 9.92 7.04 -20.34
C ALA A 88 9.55 7.89 -21.55
N SER A 89 8.41 7.60 -22.18
CA SER A 89 7.83 8.42 -23.23
C SER A 89 6.35 8.70 -23.01
N ASP A 90 5.87 9.82 -23.54
CA ASP A 90 4.44 10.07 -23.73
C ASP A 90 3.91 9.08 -24.77
N TYR A 91 2.83 8.38 -24.44
CA TYR A 91 2.35 7.26 -25.26
C TYR A 91 1.85 7.69 -26.64
N TYR A 92 1.17 8.83 -26.75
CA TYR A 92 0.53 9.24 -27.98
C TYR A 92 1.48 9.95 -28.94
N SER A 93 2.41 10.75 -28.41
CA SER A 93 3.38 11.50 -29.22
C SER A 93 4.72 10.79 -29.40
N ASP A 94 4.97 9.72 -28.63
CA ASP A 94 6.29 9.09 -28.42
C ASP A 94 7.38 10.09 -28.00
N LYS A 95 6.98 11.25 -27.48
CA LYS A 95 7.91 12.26 -26.96
C LYS A 95 8.66 11.65 -25.78
N GLU A 96 9.97 11.61 -25.89
CA GLU A 96 10.83 11.18 -24.78
C GLU A 96 10.71 12.16 -23.60
N MET A 97 10.39 11.59 -22.44
CA MET A 97 10.27 12.31 -21.17
C MET A 97 11.55 12.19 -20.37
N CYS A 98 12.20 11.02 -20.42
CA CYS A 98 13.53 10.79 -19.89
C CYS A 98 14.18 9.53 -20.47
N LEU A 99 15.50 9.47 -20.35
CA LEU A 99 16.33 8.32 -20.70
C LEU A 99 17.46 8.20 -19.67
N VAL A 100 17.60 7.02 -19.06
CA VAL A 100 18.68 6.67 -18.14
C VAL A 100 19.44 5.49 -18.73
N GLU A 101 20.75 5.60 -18.83
CA GLU A 101 21.64 4.54 -19.33
C GLU A 101 22.71 4.23 -18.30
N LYS A 102 22.86 2.95 -17.94
CA LYS A 102 23.80 2.49 -16.90
C LYS A 102 24.32 1.09 -17.21
N GLU A 103 25.46 0.76 -16.60
CA GLU A 103 26.00 -0.59 -16.60
C GLU A 103 25.19 -1.50 -15.65
N LEU A 104 24.92 -2.72 -16.10
CA LEU A 104 24.39 -3.82 -15.29
C LEU A 104 25.52 -4.81 -15.01
N LYS A 105 25.73 -5.15 -13.75
CA LYS A 105 26.64 -6.21 -13.33
C LYS A 105 25.85 -7.27 -12.57
N ALA A 106 25.75 -8.45 -13.16
CA ALA A 106 25.05 -9.58 -12.58
C ALA A 106 26.05 -10.55 -11.94
N GLY A 107 25.97 -10.67 -10.62
CA GLY A 107 26.79 -11.62 -9.86
C GLY A 107 26.24 -13.05 -9.95
N THR A 108 27.08 -14.03 -9.63
CA THR A 108 26.66 -15.44 -9.53
C THR A 108 25.78 -15.70 -8.32
N ASP A 109 25.79 -14.82 -7.31
CA ASP A 109 25.00 -14.89 -6.08
C ASP A 109 23.59 -14.25 -6.22
N GLN A 110 23.27 -13.72 -7.39
CA GLN A 110 22.00 -13.03 -7.66
C GLN A 110 21.08 -13.89 -8.54
N ASN A 111 20.13 -14.60 -7.93
CA ASN A 111 19.07 -15.31 -8.64
C ASN A 111 18.15 -14.34 -9.40
N ILE A 112 17.76 -13.23 -8.74
CA ILE A 112 16.91 -12.19 -9.30
C ILE A 112 17.71 -10.90 -9.41
N ILE A 113 17.78 -10.36 -10.62
CA ILE A 113 18.36 -9.06 -10.91
C ILE A 113 17.25 -8.02 -10.88
N TYR A 114 17.52 -6.88 -10.24
CA TYR A 114 16.60 -5.76 -10.14
C TYR A 114 17.19 -4.54 -10.85
N ILE A 115 16.48 -4.02 -11.85
CA ILE A 115 16.75 -2.71 -12.44
C ILE A 115 15.69 -1.76 -11.92
N ARG A 116 16.11 -0.70 -11.24
CA ARG A 116 15.22 0.26 -10.56
C ARG A 116 15.62 1.66 -10.96
N GLU A 117 14.74 2.33 -11.67
CA GLU A 117 14.94 3.72 -12.08
C GLU A 117 13.67 4.50 -11.83
N GLY A 118 13.81 5.81 -11.72
CA GLY A 118 12.67 6.70 -11.59
C GLY A 118 12.98 8.08 -12.07
N TRP A 119 11.92 8.81 -12.39
CA TRP A 119 12.04 10.16 -12.89
C TRP A 119 10.94 11.05 -12.31
N GLY A 120 11.29 12.30 -12.08
CA GLY A 120 10.46 13.23 -11.34
C GLY A 120 11.26 14.40 -10.82
N ASN A 121 10.55 15.37 -10.23
CA ASN A 121 11.18 16.49 -9.55
C ASN A 121 10.19 17.12 -8.54
N THR A 122 10.74 17.77 -7.53
CA THR A 122 10.08 18.74 -6.64
C THR A 122 10.73 20.11 -6.87
N PRO A 123 10.00 21.23 -7.07
CA PRO A 123 8.56 21.46 -6.84
C PRO A 123 7.69 21.52 -8.12
N ASP A 124 8.29 21.47 -9.32
CA ASP A 124 7.60 21.80 -10.57
C ASP A 124 6.58 20.76 -11.07
N ARG A 125 6.40 19.66 -10.33
CA ARG A 125 5.50 18.52 -10.67
C ARG A 125 5.66 18.12 -12.13
N TRP A 126 6.78 17.43 -12.39
CA TRP A 126 7.25 17.08 -13.74
C TRP A 126 6.21 16.35 -14.59
N TRP A 127 5.51 15.40 -13.96
CA TRP A 127 4.51 14.58 -14.60
C TRP A 127 3.19 15.35 -14.69
N LYS A 128 2.75 15.62 -15.91
CA LYS A 128 1.46 16.25 -16.21
C LYS A 128 0.45 15.20 -16.57
N LYS A 129 -0.83 15.56 -16.56
CA LYS A 129 -1.89 14.69 -17.06
C LYS A 129 -1.51 14.07 -18.40
N GLY A 130 -1.57 12.75 -18.49
CA GLY A 130 -1.14 12.03 -19.69
C GLY A 130 -1.10 10.53 -19.50
N THR A 131 -0.89 9.82 -20.61
CA THR A 131 -0.57 8.39 -20.63
C THR A 131 0.87 8.25 -21.02
N TYR A 132 1.64 7.55 -20.19
CA TYR A 132 3.06 7.38 -20.36
C TYR A 132 3.43 5.91 -20.37
N LYS A 133 4.62 5.62 -20.91
CA LYS A 133 5.14 4.28 -21.04
C LYS A 133 6.59 4.26 -20.57
N TRP A 134 6.90 3.34 -19.67
CA TRP A 134 8.27 2.91 -19.38
C TRP A 134 8.69 1.80 -20.34
N GLU A 135 9.92 1.87 -20.83
CA GLU A 135 10.56 0.86 -21.65
C GLU A 135 11.96 0.58 -21.08
N VAL A 136 12.32 -0.68 -20.94
CA VAL A 136 13.66 -1.10 -20.50
C VAL A 136 14.30 -1.93 -21.59
N PHE A 137 15.49 -1.50 -22.01
CA PHE A 137 16.33 -2.18 -22.99
C PHE A 137 17.58 -2.71 -22.30
N ILE A 138 18.06 -3.87 -22.70
CA ILE A 138 19.36 -4.43 -22.30
C ILE A 138 20.11 -4.78 -23.58
N ASP A 139 21.31 -4.25 -23.73
CA ASP A 139 22.12 -4.34 -24.96
C ASP A 139 21.32 -4.01 -26.22
N ASP A 140 20.57 -2.90 -26.14
CA ASP A 140 19.68 -2.35 -27.18
C ASP A 140 18.46 -3.23 -27.57
N GLU A 141 18.21 -4.33 -26.86
CA GLU A 141 16.99 -5.13 -27.03
C GLU A 141 15.91 -4.75 -26.01
N LEU A 142 14.67 -4.51 -26.47
CA LEU A 142 13.55 -4.25 -25.57
C LEU A 142 13.24 -5.50 -24.72
N VAL A 143 13.35 -5.36 -23.40
CA VAL A 143 13.14 -6.44 -22.43
C VAL A 143 11.75 -6.37 -21.80
N GLY A 144 11.24 -5.16 -21.56
CA GLY A 144 9.92 -4.97 -20.96
C GLY A 144 9.40 -3.55 -21.14
N SER A 145 8.08 -3.42 -21.11
CA SER A 145 7.40 -2.14 -21.07
C SER A 145 6.23 -2.16 -20.09
N ASN A 146 5.92 -1.01 -19.50
CA ASN A 146 4.76 -0.87 -18.63
C ASN A 146 4.20 0.55 -18.71
N TYR A 147 2.88 0.68 -18.64
CA TYR A 147 2.17 1.96 -18.74
C TYR A 147 1.94 2.57 -17.36
N PHE A 148 1.83 3.89 -17.35
CA PHE A 148 1.31 4.62 -16.19
C PHE A 148 0.54 5.86 -16.63
N TYR A 149 -0.34 6.31 -15.74
CA TYR A 149 -1.37 7.27 -16.03
C TYR A 149 -1.32 8.38 -15.00
N ILE A 150 -1.26 9.61 -15.48
CA ILE A 150 -1.36 10.79 -14.64
C ILE A 150 -2.70 11.44 -14.95
N THR A 151 -3.48 11.62 -13.90
CA THR A 151 -4.77 12.32 -13.92
C THR A 151 -4.62 13.69 -13.25
N ASN A 152 -5.63 14.55 -13.29
CA ASN A 152 -5.52 15.91 -12.73
C ASN A 152 -6.84 16.44 -12.15
N ASN A 153 -7.56 15.59 -11.43
CA ASN A 153 -8.86 15.96 -10.85
C ASN A 153 -8.74 16.40 -9.40
N GLY A 154 -7.55 16.28 -8.82
CA GLY A 154 -7.24 16.70 -7.47
C GLY A 154 -6.96 15.52 -6.55
N PRO A 155 -6.45 15.79 -5.34
CA PRO A 155 -6.04 14.74 -4.43
C PRO A 155 -7.25 13.93 -3.97
N VAL A 156 -7.07 12.60 -3.94
CA VAL A 156 -7.98 11.72 -3.21
C VAL A 156 -7.59 11.78 -1.74
N THR A 157 -8.59 11.93 -0.88
CA THR A 157 -8.42 11.80 0.57
C THR A 157 -9.46 10.80 1.09
N PRO A 158 -9.32 10.32 2.32
CA PRO A 158 -10.30 9.43 2.91
C PRO A 158 -11.73 10.01 3.02
N THR A 159 -11.85 11.34 3.03
CA THR A 159 -13.13 12.07 3.17
C THR A 159 -13.58 12.77 1.89
N GLN A 160 -12.77 12.74 0.83
CA GLN A 160 -13.09 13.40 -0.42
C GLN A 160 -12.50 12.67 -1.62
N ASN A 161 -13.36 12.18 -2.50
CA ASN A 161 -12.96 11.64 -3.80
C ASN A 161 -13.46 12.52 -4.97
N PRO A 162 -12.58 13.23 -5.72
CA PRO A 162 -12.99 14.08 -6.83
C PRO A 162 -13.35 13.31 -8.12
N TYR A 163 -13.08 12.01 -8.20
CA TYR A 163 -13.23 11.21 -9.41
C TYR A 163 -14.58 10.52 -9.53
N PHE A 164 -15.12 10.05 -8.41
CA PHE A 164 -16.39 9.34 -8.38
C PHE A 164 -17.03 9.39 -6.99
N THR A 165 -18.31 9.05 -6.92
CA THR A 165 -19.02 8.74 -5.68
C THR A 165 -19.35 7.25 -5.67
N ILE A 166 -19.18 6.59 -4.52
CA ILE A 166 -19.61 5.21 -4.33
C ILE A 166 -21.14 5.19 -4.15
N GLN A 167 -21.85 4.49 -5.03
CA GLN A 167 -23.30 4.30 -4.93
C GLN A 167 -23.67 3.05 -4.15
N SER A 168 -22.92 1.96 -4.34
CA SER A 168 -23.08 0.74 -3.55
C SER A 168 -21.84 -0.12 -3.59
N ILE A 169 -21.57 -0.83 -2.50
CA ILE A 169 -20.61 -1.93 -2.47
C ILE A 169 -21.30 -3.17 -1.94
N ARG A 170 -21.23 -4.29 -2.67
CA ARG A 170 -21.88 -5.55 -2.28
C ARG A 170 -20.94 -6.71 -2.46
N LEU A 171 -21.01 -7.67 -1.55
CA LEU A 171 -20.21 -8.89 -1.61
C LEU A 171 -21.05 -10.06 -2.08
N TYR A 172 -20.48 -10.95 -2.88
CA TYR A 172 -21.14 -12.15 -3.38
C TYR A 172 -20.16 -13.31 -3.57
N GLU A 173 -20.66 -14.54 -3.58
CA GLU A 173 -19.83 -15.73 -3.79
C GLU A 173 -19.56 -15.98 -5.28
N SER A 174 -18.27 -16.14 -5.56
CA SER A 174 -17.58 -16.30 -6.82
C SER A 174 -17.15 -17.71 -7.24
N PRO A 175 -17.97 -18.62 -7.78
CA PRO A 175 -17.55 -20.01 -7.89
C PRO A 175 -16.40 -20.28 -8.90
N GLN A 176 -16.39 -19.58 -10.04
CA GLN A 176 -15.30 -19.51 -11.03
C GLN A 176 -15.80 -18.68 -12.22
N GLY A 177 -15.33 -17.43 -12.34
CA GLY A 177 -15.74 -16.50 -13.39
C GLY A 177 -16.83 -15.50 -13.00
N ASN A 178 -17.31 -14.74 -13.99
CA ASN A 178 -18.23 -13.63 -13.77
C ASN A 178 -19.67 -14.15 -13.61
N VAL A 179 -20.24 -14.01 -12.41
CA VAL A 179 -21.67 -14.27 -12.16
C VAL A 179 -22.45 -13.10 -12.74
N PRO A 180 -23.41 -13.33 -13.67
CA PRO A 180 -24.23 -12.24 -14.19
C PRO A 180 -24.90 -11.47 -13.07
N ARG A 181 -24.93 -10.13 -13.15
CA ARG A 181 -25.44 -9.27 -12.07
C ARG A 181 -26.86 -9.63 -11.60
N ALA A 182 -27.71 -10.10 -12.52
CA ALA A 182 -29.07 -10.53 -12.23
C ALA A 182 -29.15 -11.81 -11.36
N ASP A 183 -28.10 -12.64 -11.39
CA ASP A 183 -28.04 -13.92 -10.69
C ASP A 183 -27.20 -13.85 -9.40
N ARG A 184 -26.59 -12.69 -9.11
CA ARG A 184 -25.75 -12.48 -7.92
C ARG A 184 -26.58 -12.55 -6.65
N LYS A 185 -26.15 -13.39 -5.71
CA LYS A 185 -26.67 -13.43 -4.34
C LYS A 185 -25.72 -12.66 -3.44
N TYR A 186 -26.17 -11.50 -2.94
CA TYR A 186 -25.35 -10.69 -2.07
C TYR A 186 -25.41 -11.18 -0.63
N LEU A 187 -24.25 -11.27 0.00
CA LEU A 187 -24.06 -11.92 1.30
C LEU A 187 -23.35 -10.97 2.27
N VAL A 188 -23.70 -11.09 3.56
CA VAL A 188 -22.95 -10.50 4.68
C VAL A 188 -22.20 -11.58 5.47
N GLN A 189 -22.61 -12.85 5.33
CA GLN A 189 -21.89 -14.00 5.83
C GLN A 189 -21.76 -15.06 4.73
N PHE A 190 -20.57 -15.65 4.64
CA PHE A 190 -20.20 -16.66 3.66
C PHE A 190 -20.02 -18.01 4.34
N ASN A 191 -20.54 -19.08 3.74
CA ASN A 191 -20.36 -20.43 4.25
C ASN A 191 -18.93 -20.92 3.97
N LYS A 192 -18.16 -21.20 5.02
CA LYS A 192 -16.77 -21.69 4.95
C LYS A 192 -16.59 -22.94 4.08
N ASP A 193 -17.60 -23.81 4.07
CA ASP A 193 -17.53 -25.14 3.45
C ASP A 193 -17.84 -25.08 1.95
N THR A 194 -18.44 -24.00 1.46
CA THR A 194 -18.83 -23.84 0.05
C THR A 194 -18.22 -22.63 -0.64
N THR A 195 -17.79 -21.62 0.11
CA THR A 195 -17.25 -20.37 -0.43
C THR A 195 -15.88 -20.60 -1.04
N ARG A 196 -15.75 -20.28 -2.33
CA ARG A 196 -14.50 -20.36 -3.07
C ARG A 196 -13.85 -18.99 -3.18
N TYR A 197 -14.56 -18.05 -3.79
CA TYR A 197 -14.14 -16.67 -3.91
C TYR A 197 -15.19 -15.75 -3.30
N ILE A 198 -14.71 -14.69 -2.65
CA ILE A 198 -15.53 -13.58 -2.19
C ILE A 198 -15.26 -12.43 -3.15
N SER A 199 -16.28 -12.04 -3.89
CA SER A 199 -16.24 -11.01 -4.91
C SER A 199 -16.92 -9.74 -4.44
N VAL A 200 -16.31 -8.61 -4.75
CA VAL A 200 -16.78 -7.26 -4.41
C VAL A 200 -17.34 -6.64 -5.68
N GLU A 201 -18.63 -6.32 -5.70
CA GLU A 201 -19.24 -5.46 -6.72
C GLU A 201 -19.22 -4.02 -6.22
N LEU A 202 -18.65 -3.11 -7.01
CA LEU A 202 -18.73 -1.67 -6.79
C LEU A 202 -19.56 -1.02 -7.89
N ASP A 203 -20.50 -0.19 -7.46
CA ASP A 203 -21.28 0.70 -8.32
C ASP A 203 -20.84 2.13 -8.03
N LEU A 204 -20.25 2.78 -9.02
CA LEU A 204 -19.66 4.12 -8.89
C LEU A 204 -20.40 5.08 -9.82
N LEU A 205 -20.58 6.31 -9.37
CA LEU A 205 -21.01 7.42 -10.20
C LEU A 205 -19.80 8.32 -10.47
N SER A 206 -19.30 8.27 -11.70
CA SER A 206 -18.21 9.10 -12.18
C SER A 206 -18.57 10.59 -12.10
N LYS A 207 -17.68 11.36 -11.48
CA LYS A 207 -17.67 12.83 -11.47
C LYS A 207 -16.94 13.39 -12.69
N MET A 208 -16.30 12.54 -13.48
CA MET A 208 -15.58 12.91 -14.70
C MET A 208 -16.58 13.33 -15.79
N THR A 209 -16.55 14.60 -16.18
CA THR A 209 -17.52 15.19 -17.13
C THR A 209 -16.95 15.43 -18.53
N SER A 210 -15.63 15.45 -18.70
CA SER A 210 -14.96 15.86 -19.95
C SER A 210 -13.90 14.91 -20.47
N GLU A 211 -13.62 13.80 -19.78
CA GLU A 211 -12.57 12.86 -20.21
C GLU A 211 -13.06 11.91 -21.29
N GLN A 212 -12.20 11.68 -22.29
CA GLN A 212 -12.43 10.64 -23.28
C GLN A 212 -12.30 9.24 -22.65
N TYR A 213 -11.37 9.08 -21.70
CA TYR A 213 -11.13 7.85 -20.96
C TYR A 213 -10.69 8.18 -19.52
N PHE A 214 -11.22 7.47 -18.53
CA PHE A 214 -10.82 7.53 -17.13
C PHE A 214 -10.06 6.24 -16.75
N PRO A 215 -8.72 6.29 -16.56
CA PRO A 215 -7.97 5.14 -16.08
C PRO A 215 -8.30 4.93 -14.59
N LEU A 216 -9.07 3.88 -14.29
CA LEU A 216 -9.46 3.55 -12.94
C LEU A 216 -8.70 2.31 -12.49
N GLU A 217 -7.88 2.46 -11.45
CA GLU A 217 -7.18 1.37 -10.76
C GLU A 217 -7.73 1.26 -9.35
N LEU A 218 -8.14 0.07 -8.94
CA LEU A 218 -8.58 -0.21 -7.57
C LEU A 218 -7.80 -1.39 -7.02
N ILE A 219 -7.44 -1.27 -5.74
CA ILE A 219 -6.81 -2.34 -4.99
C ILE A 219 -7.79 -2.75 -3.89
N VAL A 220 -8.07 -4.04 -3.81
CA VAL A 220 -8.97 -4.61 -2.81
C VAL A 220 -8.16 -5.56 -1.93
N ASN A 221 -8.05 -5.23 -0.65
CA ASN A 221 -7.33 -6.03 0.33
C ASN A 221 -8.32 -6.72 1.27
N PHE A 222 -8.08 -7.99 1.57
CA PHE A 222 -8.89 -8.77 2.50
C PHE A 222 -8.10 -9.00 3.77
N PHE A 223 -8.67 -8.66 4.92
CA PHE A 223 -8.08 -8.87 6.24
C PHE A 223 -9.01 -9.71 7.09
N ASN A 224 -8.44 -10.47 8.01
CA ASN A 224 -9.22 -11.13 9.06
C ASN A 224 -9.24 -10.29 10.35
N ASP A 225 -9.92 -10.78 11.39
CA ASP A 225 -10.10 -10.09 12.67
C ASP A 225 -8.78 -9.74 13.35
N ALA A 226 -7.75 -10.57 13.18
CA ALA A 226 -6.41 -10.33 13.68
C ALA A 226 -5.62 -9.26 12.87
N GLY A 227 -6.24 -8.59 11.90
CA GLY A 227 -5.60 -7.62 11.02
C GLY A 227 -4.61 -8.24 10.02
N GLN A 228 -4.62 -9.57 9.84
CA GLN A 228 -3.73 -10.23 8.89
C GLN A 228 -4.29 -10.13 7.48
N LYS A 229 -3.52 -9.58 6.55
CA LYS A 229 -3.87 -9.58 5.13
C LYS A 229 -3.90 -11.00 4.58
N LYS A 230 -5.08 -11.46 4.16
CA LYS A 230 -5.30 -12.77 3.54
C LYS A 230 -5.13 -12.74 2.03
N GLY A 231 -5.39 -11.61 1.40
CA GLY A 231 -5.32 -11.49 -0.05
C GLY A 231 -5.37 -10.06 -0.54
N THR A 232 -4.93 -9.89 -1.78
CA THR A 232 -5.09 -8.65 -2.54
C THR A 232 -5.61 -9.00 -3.92
N SER A 233 -6.64 -8.29 -4.37
CA SER A 233 -7.07 -8.30 -5.75
C SER A 233 -6.88 -6.93 -6.37
N TYR A 234 -6.50 -6.93 -7.64
CA TYR A 234 -6.20 -5.72 -8.40
C TYR A 234 -7.19 -5.61 -9.55
N TRP A 235 -7.70 -4.41 -9.77
CA TRP A 235 -8.57 -4.11 -10.89
C TRP A 235 -8.08 -2.86 -11.61
N PHE A 236 -8.03 -2.91 -12.94
CA PHE A 236 -7.67 -1.77 -13.77
C PHE A 236 -8.45 -1.80 -15.10
N GLU A 237 -9.07 -0.67 -15.45
CA GLU A 237 -9.72 -0.49 -16.75
C GLU A 237 -9.66 0.98 -17.22
N HIS A 238 -9.68 1.16 -18.54
CA HIS A 238 -9.92 2.46 -19.15
C HIS A 238 -11.42 2.65 -19.31
N ILE A 239 -12.04 3.40 -18.41
CA ILE A 239 -13.46 3.70 -18.47
C ILE A 239 -13.72 4.72 -19.57
N SER A 240 -14.34 4.27 -20.66
CA SER A 240 -14.83 5.12 -21.76
C SER A 240 -16.33 5.42 -21.70
N ASP A 241 -17.01 4.96 -20.63
CA ASP A 241 -18.46 4.97 -20.55
C ASP A 241 -19.00 6.38 -20.26
N GLN A 242 -19.69 6.97 -21.23
CA GLN A 242 -20.33 8.27 -21.10
C GLN A 242 -21.55 8.26 -20.17
N ARG A 243 -22.05 7.07 -19.78
CA ARG A 243 -23.23 6.92 -18.90
C ARG A 243 -22.95 7.35 -17.45
N LYS A 244 -21.74 7.80 -17.13
CA LYS A 244 -21.21 8.16 -15.79
C LYS A 244 -21.22 7.02 -14.77
N ARG A 245 -22.13 6.05 -14.87
CA ARG A 245 -22.18 4.91 -13.98
C ARG A 245 -21.16 3.86 -14.39
N ILE A 246 -20.34 3.44 -13.44
CA ILE A 246 -19.29 2.44 -13.60
C ILE A 246 -19.62 1.29 -12.66
N VAL A 247 -19.77 0.08 -13.20
CA VAL A 247 -19.99 -1.12 -12.41
C VAL A 247 -18.82 -2.04 -12.63
N LEU A 248 -18.15 -2.41 -11.56
CA LEU A 248 -16.99 -3.30 -11.60
C LEU A 248 -17.10 -4.34 -10.52
N ASP A 249 -16.45 -5.48 -10.74
CA ASP A 249 -16.32 -6.49 -9.72
C ASP A 249 -14.98 -7.20 -9.76
N VAL A 250 -14.48 -7.55 -8.57
CA VAL A 250 -13.21 -8.25 -8.38
C VAL A 250 -13.32 -9.14 -7.15
N GLY A 251 -12.75 -10.34 -7.20
CA GLY A 251 -12.79 -11.29 -6.08
C GLY A 251 -11.44 -11.85 -5.71
N TYR A 252 -11.38 -12.42 -4.51
CA TYR A 252 -10.23 -13.17 -3.99
C TYR A 252 -10.70 -14.50 -3.42
N GLY A 253 -9.87 -15.54 -3.54
CA GLY A 253 -10.21 -16.88 -3.07
C GLY A 253 -9.40 -17.96 -3.76
N ALA A 254 -9.91 -19.18 -3.71
CA ALA A 254 -9.29 -20.36 -4.30
C ALA A 254 -10.31 -21.18 -5.10
N GLU A 255 -9.82 -21.99 -6.03
CA GLU A 255 -10.67 -22.84 -6.88
C GLU A 255 -11.51 -23.85 -6.08
N THR A 256 -11.06 -24.21 -4.89
CA THR A 256 -11.72 -25.15 -3.98
C THR A 256 -12.15 -24.44 -2.70
N ALA A 257 -13.29 -24.87 -2.15
CA ALA A 257 -13.76 -24.40 -0.85
C ALA A 257 -12.82 -24.81 0.29
N GLY A 258 -12.98 -24.19 1.46
CA GLY A 258 -12.10 -24.41 2.62
C GLY A 258 -10.88 -23.48 2.71
N PHE A 259 -10.77 -22.51 1.78
CA PHE A 259 -9.76 -21.44 1.87
C PHE A 259 -10.09 -20.41 2.96
N TRP A 260 -11.37 -20.11 3.15
CA TRP A 260 -11.87 -19.16 4.13
C TRP A 260 -12.20 -19.88 5.44
N PHE A 261 -11.67 -19.38 6.56
CA PHE A 261 -11.90 -19.93 7.89
C PHE A 261 -13.02 -19.17 8.60
N GLU A 262 -13.67 -19.79 9.60
CA GLU A 262 -14.63 -19.05 10.44
C GLU A 262 -13.91 -17.91 11.15
N ASP A 263 -14.24 -16.68 10.78
CA ASP A 263 -13.64 -15.46 11.33
C ASP A 263 -14.49 -14.24 10.93
N GLN A 264 -14.18 -13.09 11.54
CA GLN A 264 -14.60 -11.79 11.02
C GLN A 264 -13.56 -11.31 10.01
N TYR A 265 -14.04 -10.66 8.96
CA TYR A 265 -13.18 -10.15 7.90
C TYR A 265 -13.58 -8.74 7.51
N THR A 266 -12.62 -8.03 6.92
CA THR A 266 -12.85 -6.78 6.23
C THR A 266 -12.29 -6.84 4.83
N CYS A 267 -12.99 -6.16 3.92
CA CYS A 267 -12.54 -5.86 2.58
C CYS A 267 -12.27 -4.36 2.50
N GLU A 268 -11.01 -3.98 2.34
CA GLU A 268 -10.58 -2.59 2.18
C GLU A 268 -10.40 -2.26 0.71
N ILE A 269 -11.05 -1.19 0.25
CA ILE A 269 -10.97 -0.70 -1.12
C ILE A 269 -10.09 0.54 -1.11
N THR A 270 -9.02 0.49 -1.89
CA THR A 270 -8.03 1.56 -2.03
C THR A 270 -8.08 2.13 -3.44
N PHE A 271 -8.08 3.47 -3.53
CA PHE A 271 -7.94 4.22 -4.76
C PHE A 271 -6.86 5.29 -4.57
N MET A 272 -5.85 5.32 -5.45
CA MET A 272 -4.69 6.23 -5.35
C MET A 272 -4.08 6.28 -3.94
N ASP A 273 -3.70 5.11 -3.41
CA ASP A 273 -3.15 4.92 -2.05
C ASP A 273 -4.07 5.32 -0.88
N ASN A 274 -5.33 5.70 -1.12
CA ASN A 274 -6.27 6.08 -0.06
C ASN A 274 -7.33 5.00 0.13
N ILE A 275 -7.58 4.58 1.37
CA ILE A 275 -8.72 3.73 1.71
C ILE A 275 -10.00 4.56 1.55
N ILE A 276 -10.82 4.20 0.57
CA ILE A 276 -12.07 4.91 0.24
C ILE A 276 -13.31 4.22 0.79
N ALA A 277 -13.21 2.92 1.10
CA ALA A 277 -14.28 2.18 1.74
C ALA A 277 -13.76 0.91 2.45
N VAL A 278 -14.45 0.52 3.52
CA VAL A 278 -14.23 -0.75 4.22
C VAL A 278 -15.55 -1.50 4.32
N VAL A 279 -15.57 -2.75 3.88
CA VAL A 279 -16.76 -3.62 3.90
C VAL A 279 -16.51 -4.75 4.88
N PRO A 280 -17.17 -4.76 6.05
CA PRO A 280 -17.09 -5.89 6.98
C PRO A 280 -17.92 -7.06 6.46
N PHE A 281 -17.43 -8.28 6.66
CA PHE A 281 -18.17 -9.51 6.40
C PHE A 281 -17.75 -10.63 7.35
N ARG A 282 -18.54 -11.71 7.37
CA ARG A 282 -18.24 -12.88 8.20
C ARG A 282 -18.06 -14.12 7.33
N VAL A 283 -17.24 -15.04 7.79
CA VAL A 283 -17.24 -16.41 7.28
C VAL A 283 -17.72 -17.29 8.42
N GLY A 284 -18.73 -18.11 8.15
CA GLY A 284 -19.40 -18.93 9.15
C GLY A 284 -19.86 -20.27 8.58
N LYS A 285 -20.82 -20.91 9.25
CA LYS A 285 -21.33 -22.25 8.88
C LYS A 285 -22.41 -22.24 7.81
N SER A 286 -22.89 -21.05 7.43
CA SER A 286 -23.95 -20.87 6.44
C SER A 286 -23.83 -19.51 5.77
N ASP A 287 -24.42 -19.39 4.59
CA ASP A 287 -24.60 -18.11 3.93
C ASP A 287 -25.68 -17.30 4.65
N VAL A 288 -25.47 -16.00 4.77
CA VAL A 288 -26.49 -15.04 5.23
C VAL A 288 -26.60 -13.94 4.18
N LEU A 289 -27.80 -13.82 3.60
CA LEU A 289 -28.10 -12.81 2.59
C LEU A 289 -28.00 -11.41 3.17
N LEU A 290 -27.55 -10.48 2.35
CA LEU A 290 -27.66 -9.05 2.64
C LEU A 290 -29.15 -8.66 2.59
N GLU A 291 -29.69 -8.21 3.73
CA GLU A 291 -31.01 -7.61 3.82
C GLU A 291 -30.88 -6.08 3.97
N GLY A 292 -31.57 -5.32 3.11
CA GLY A 292 -31.55 -3.85 3.12
C GLY A 292 -30.42 -3.23 2.29
N GLU A 293 -30.01 -2.03 2.68
CA GLU A 293 -28.94 -1.30 1.98
C GLU A 293 -27.57 -1.91 2.29
N PRO A 294 -26.63 -1.89 1.33
CA PRO A 294 -25.29 -2.40 1.56
C PRO A 294 -24.60 -1.60 2.66
N VAL A 295 -24.00 -2.30 3.62
CA VAL A 295 -23.23 -1.66 4.69
C VAL A 295 -21.77 -1.65 4.27
N TRP A 296 -21.29 -0.48 3.85
CA TRP A 296 -19.87 -0.18 3.83
C TRP A 296 -19.63 1.03 4.71
N LEU A 297 -18.42 1.10 5.23
CA LEU A 297 -17.95 2.24 5.98
C LEU A 297 -17.22 3.16 5.01
N SER A 298 -17.57 4.44 5.01
CA SER A 298 -16.82 5.52 4.35
C SER A 298 -16.74 6.72 5.29
N LEU A 299 -15.64 7.47 5.22
CA LEU A 299 -15.47 8.68 6.03
C LEU A 299 -16.13 9.92 5.38
N GLU A 300 -16.55 9.83 4.12
CA GLU A 300 -17.35 10.88 3.45
C GLU A 300 -18.72 11.06 4.13
N ALA A 301 -19.29 10.00 4.72
CA ALA A 301 -20.64 10.01 5.30
C ALA A 301 -20.71 10.51 6.75
N THR A 302 -19.56 10.76 7.41
CA THR A 302 -19.50 11.03 8.85
C THR A 302 -19.47 12.52 9.23
N GLU A 303 -19.43 13.46 8.28
CA GLU A 303 -19.48 14.90 8.62
C GLU A 303 -20.82 15.33 9.27
N GLU A 304 -21.89 14.55 9.11
CA GLU A 304 -23.20 14.84 9.74
C GLU A 304 -23.39 14.23 11.15
N GLU A 305 -22.51 13.33 11.61
CA GLU A 305 -22.71 12.58 12.87
C GLU A 305 -21.49 12.51 13.80
N ASP A 306 -20.49 13.40 13.67
CA ASP A 306 -19.36 13.45 14.60
C ASP A 306 -19.72 14.18 15.92
N THR A 307 -20.59 13.55 16.71
CA THR A 307 -20.74 13.80 18.15
C THR A 307 -20.57 12.52 18.96
N ALA A 308 -19.63 11.66 18.53
CA ALA A 308 -19.20 10.54 19.35
C ALA A 308 -18.27 11.07 20.47
N GLN A 309 -18.84 11.19 21.68
CA GLN A 309 -18.14 11.59 22.90
C GLN A 309 -17.01 10.61 23.25
N ALA A 310 -15.79 10.91 22.82
CA ALA A 310 -14.61 10.55 23.60
C ALA A 310 -14.64 11.32 24.92
N ALA A 311 -14.34 10.66 26.04
CA ALA A 311 -14.34 11.30 27.36
C ALA A 311 -13.49 12.60 27.32
N PRO A 312 -14.01 13.74 27.82
CA PRO A 312 -13.32 15.01 27.71
C PRO A 312 -12.08 15.00 28.61
N VAL A 313 -10.90 14.87 28.03
CA VAL A 313 -9.65 15.20 28.70
C VAL A 313 -9.42 16.69 28.44
N ALA A 314 -9.74 17.51 29.44
CA ALA A 314 -9.98 18.96 29.32
C ALA A 314 -8.82 19.86 28.86
N ASP A 315 -7.71 19.31 28.33
CA ASP A 315 -6.52 20.06 27.88
C ASP A 315 -5.85 19.46 26.62
N THR A 316 -6.54 18.64 25.84
CA THR A 316 -5.95 17.97 24.66
C THR A 316 -6.10 18.78 23.37
N ILE A 317 -4.98 18.94 22.64
CA ILE A 317 -4.98 19.33 21.23
C ILE A 317 -5.94 18.42 20.46
N SER A 318 -6.78 18.99 19.59
CA SER A 318 -7.67 18.22 18.73
C SER A 318 -6.87 17.43 17.69
N LEU A 319 -7.42 16.32 17.18
CA LEU A 319 -6.78 15.55 16.11
C LEU A 319 -6.47 16.42 14.89
N GLU A 320 -7.39 17.31 14.52
CA GLU A 320 -7.22 18.24 13.40
C GLU A 320 -6.08 19.24 13.64
N ASP A 321 -5.93 19.76 14.85
CA ASP A 321 -4.83 20.67 15.17
C ASP A 321 -3.48 19.95 15.20
N ALA A 322 -3.44 18.71 15.73
CA ALA A 322 -2.24 17.88 15.69
C ALA A 322 -1.82 17.55 14.25
N ARG A 323 -2.79 17.27 13.37
CA ARG A 323 -2.55 17.03 11.93
C ARG A 323 -2.04 18.28 11.22
N LYS A 324 -2.64 19.46 11.48
CA LYS A 324 -2.16 20.73 10.92
C LYS A 324 -0.72 21.05 11.32
N GLU A 325 -0.36 20.82 12.59
CA GLU A 325 1.02 20.98 13.05
C GLU A 325 1.98 20.04 12.32
N LEU A 326 1.58 18.78 12.10
CA LEU A 326 2.36 17.80 11.35
C LEU A 326 2.52 18.25 9.89
N ASP A 327 1.43 18.66 9.24
CA ASP A 327 1.42 19.10 7.85
C ASP A 327 2.28 20.36 7.62
N ALA A 328 2.38 21.24 8.62
CA ALA A 328 3.23 22.43 8.58
C ALA A 328 4.74 22.12 8.60
N LEU A 329 5.17 20.93 9.02
CA LEU A 329 6.59 20.55 8.99
C LEU A 329 7.07 20.41 7.54
N ILE A 330 8.20 21.03 7.19
CA ILE A 330 8.74 20.95 5.83
C ILE A 330 9.31 19.54 5.60
N GLY A 331 8.94 18.90 4.49
CA GLY A 331 9.35 17.53 4.15
C GLY A 331 8.51 16.46 4.85
N LEU A 332 9.16 15.33 5.19
CA LEU A 332 8.57 14.19 5.93
C LEU A 332 7.34 13.57 5.25
N THR A 333 7.28 13.59 3.91
CA THR A 333 6.11 13.14 3.14
C THR A 333 5.70 11.71 3.48
N SER A 334 6.66 10.78 3.59
CA SER A 334 6.40 9.39 3.99
C SER A 334 5.79 9.27 5.39
N VAL A 335 6.38 9.94 6.37
CA VAL A 335 5.90 9.95 7.76
C VAL A 335 4.47 10.52 7.84
N LYS A 336 4.22 11.64 7.16
CA LYS A 336 2.89 12.25 7.09
C LYS A 336 1.86 11.31 6.50
N LYS A 337 2.24 10.61 5.44
CA LYS A 337 1.38 9.61 4.78
C LYS A 337 1.06 8.45 5.72
N GLU A 338 2.07 7.84 6.34
CA GLU A 338 1.89 6.71 7.26
C GLU A 338 1.00 7.08 8.46
N ILE A 339 1.19 8.27 9.01
CA ILE A 339 0.31 8.81 10.07
C ILE A 339 -1.12 8.98 9.57
N ASN A 340 -1.32 9.54 8.38
CA ASN A 340 -2.66 9.73 7.82
C ASN A 340 -3.34 8.39 7.51
N GLU A 341 -2.61 7.39 7.01
CA GLU A 341 -3.10 6.03 6.76
C GLU A 341 -3.52 5.36 8.07
N LEU A 342 -2.68 5.40 9.10
CA LEU A 342 -3.01 4.89 10.43
C LEU A 342 -4.21 5.63 11.04
N THR A 343 -4.27 6.95 10.88
CA THR A 343 -5.40 7.77 11.35
C THR A 343 -6.70 7.34 10.68
N THR A 344 -6.66 7.14 9.37
CA THR A 344 -7.79 6.71 8.55
C THR A 344 -8.27 5.33 8.98
N TYR A 345 -7.35 4.39 9.13
CA TYR A 345 -7.64 3.03 9.57
C TYR A 345 -8.32 3.02 10.95
N LEU A 346 -7.80 3.78 11.90
CA LEU A 346 -8.38 3.87 13.25
C LEU A 346 -9.76 4.56 13.26
N LYS A 347 -10.00 5.52 12.37
CA LYS A 347 -11.37 6.06 12.16
C LYS A 347 -12.33 4.98 11.67
N PHE A 348 -11.88 4.11 10.76
CA PHE A 348 -12.69 2.97 10.34
C PHE A 348 -12.96 1.99 11.47
N LEU A 349 -11.99 1.69 12.35
CA LEU A 349 -12.22 0.86 13.53
C LEU A 349 -13.25 1.48 14.48
N SER A 350 -13.12 2.77 14.80
CA SER A 350 -14.11 3.48 15.62
C SER A 350 -15.51 3.42 15.00
N LEU A 351 -15.60 3.59 13.68
CA LEU A 351 -16.87 3.48 12.97
C LEU A 351 -17.43 2.05 13.00
N ARG A 352 -16.57 1.01 12.99
CA ARG A 352 -16.98 -0.39 13.20
C ARG A 352 -17.54 -0.59 14.61
N GLU A 353 -16.87 -0.11 15.65
CA GLU A 353 -17.37 -0.18 17.03
C GLU A 353 -18.75 0.48 17.16
N GLN A 354 -18.92 1.67 16.61
CA GLN A 354 -20.21 2.39 16.61
C GLN A 354 -21.32 1.62 15.89
N LYS A 355 -20.99 0.82 14.88
CA LYS A 355 -21.91 -0.05 14.15
C LYS A 355 -22.10 -1.42 14.82
N GLY A 356 -21.55 -1.62 16.03
CA GLY A 356 -21.77 -2.82 16.85
C GLY A 356 -20.84 -3.99 16.53
N PHE A 357 -19.73 -3.76 15.83
CA PHE A 357 -18.67 -4.76 15.68
C PHE A 357 -17.80 -4.79 16.94
N ASP A 358 -17.42 -5.99 17.38
CA ASP A 358 -16.55 -6.19 18.54
C ASP A 358 -15.08 -6.03 18.11
N GLU A 359 -14.45 -4.95 18.54
CA GLU A 359 -13.03 -4.63 18.26
C GLU A 359 -12.15 -4.83 19.51
N ALA A 360 -12.68 -5.40 20.60
CA ALA A 360 -11.97 -5.53 21.87
C ALA A 360 -10.67 -6.36 21.78
N SER A 361 -10.50 -7.14 20.70
CA SER A 361 -9.33 -7.97 20.39
C SER A 361 -8.28 -7.29 19.50
N SER A 362 -8.58 -6.15 18.86
CA SER A 362 -7.75 -5.50 17.85
C SER A 362 -6.51 -4.84 18.46
N LYS A 363 -5.50 -5.65 18.82
CA LYS A 363 -4.19 -5.17 19.25
C LYS A 363 -3.31 -4.87 18.04
N PHE A 364 -3.28 -3.62 17.61
CA PHE A 364 -2.37 -3.16 16.57
C PHE A 364 -1.00 -2.78 17.14
N ASN A 365 0.05 -3.02 16.35
CA ASN A 365 1.42 -2.66 16.68
C ASN A 365 1.71 -1.24 16.20
N LEU A 366 1.93 -0.31 17.14
CA LEU A 366 2.24 1.09 16.87
C LEU A 366 3.76 1.40 16.90
N ASN A 367 4.61 0.37 17.01
CA ASN A 367 6.05 0.58 17.07
C ASN A 367 6.60 0.94 15.68
N MET A 368 7.40 1.99 15.61
CA MET A 368 7.97 2.53 14.38
C MET A 368 9.49 2.64 14.47
N VAL A 369 10.17 2.58 13.32
CA VAL A 369 11.62 2.79 13.21
C VAL A 369 11.88 3.98 12.29
N PHE A 370 12.48 5.04 12.83
CA PHE A 370 12.90 6.19 12.03
C PHE A 370 14.35 6.06 11.59
N THR A 371 14.57 5.95 10.27
CA THR A 371 15.91 5.96 9.67
C THR A 371 16.19 7.29 8.99
N GLY A 372 17.36 7.87 9.23
CA GLY A 372 17.79 9.09 8.55
C GLY A 372 18.97 9.75 9.23
N ASN A 373 19.64 10.66 8.53
CA ASN A 373 20.79 11.38 9.05
C ASN A 373 20.46 12.17 10.34
N PRO A 374 21.43 12.45 11.20
CA PRO A 374 21.23 13.36 12.34
C PRO A 374 20.65 14.71 11.89
N GLY A 375 19.76 15.29 12.68
CA GLY A 375 19.14 16.59 12.38
C GLY A 375 17.94 16.56 11.42
N THR A 376 17.46 15.39 10.98
CA THR A 376 16.29 15.26 10.08
C THR A 376 14.93 15.33 10.78
N GLY A 377 14.88 15.78 12.05
CA GLY A 377 13.61 16.00 12.77
C GLY A 377 12.95 14.76 13.38
N LYS A 378 13.65 13.62 13.52
CA LYS A 378 13.11 12.36 14.09
C LYS A 378 12.45 12.55 15.46
N THR A 379 13.11 13.24 16.40
CA THR A 379 12.57 13.52 17.73
C THR A 379 11.33 14.42 17.67
N THR A 380 11.30 15.39 16.75
CA THR A 380 10.13 16.26 16.54
C THR A 380 8.93 15.44 16.06
N VAL A 381 9.14 14.52 15.11
CA VAL A 381 8.10 13.60 14.64
C VAL A 381 7.56 12.72 15.77
N ALA A 382 8.44 12.17 16.61
CA ALA A 382 8.01 11.35 17.75
C ALA A 382 7.08 12.13 18.71
N ARG A 383 7.38 13.41 18.97
CA ARG A 383 6.53 14.29 19.79
C ARG A 383 5.17 14.56 19.13
N MET A 384 5.16 14.76 17.82
CA MET A 384 3.92 14.90 17.06
C MET A 384 3.06 13.65 17.13
N LEU A 385 3.66 12.46 16.99
CA LEU A 385 2.97 11.19 17.18
C LEU A 385 2.35 11.05 18.56
N GLY A 386 3.07 11.46 19.62
CA GLY A 386 2.52 11.46 20.98
C GLY A 386 1.22 12.25 21.10
N LYS A 387 1.18 13.45 20.50
CA LYS A 387 -0.03 14.29 20.45
C LYS A 387 -1.16 13.62 19.66
N ILE A 388 -0.85 13.11 18.46
CA ILE A 388 -1.83 12.48 17.57
C ILE A 388 -2.44 11.25 18.24
N TYR A 389 -1.61 10.34 18.74
CA TYR A 389 -2.07 9.11 19.38
C TYR A 389 -2.86 9.37 20.66
N ARG A 390 -2.50 10.41 21.44
CA ARG A 390 -3.32 10.85 22.57
C ARG A 390 -4.68 11.40 22.10
N ALA A 391 -4.69 12.25 21.08
CA ALA A 391 -5.94 12.82 20.53
C ALA A 391 -6.87 11.73 19.96
N MET A 392 -6.31 10.62 19.51
CA MET A 392 -7.03 9.43 19.03
C MET A 392 -7.42 8.45 20.15
N GLY A 393 -7.05 8.71 21.40
CA GLY A 393 -7.34 7.83 22.53
C GLY A 393 -6.46 6.57 22.60
N LEU A 394 -5.43 6.45 21.77
CA LEU A 394 -4.48 5.32 21.77
C LEU A 394 -3.49 5.39 22.93
N LEU A 395 -3.14 6.61 23.34
CA LEU A 395 -2.24 6.88 24.45
C LEU A 395 -2.99 7.67 25.54
N THR A 396 -2.66 7.38 26.80
CA THR A 396 -3.20 8.13 27.94
C THR A 396 -2.47 9.47 28.14
N LYS A 397 -1.25 9.61 27.58
CA LYS A 397 -0.38 10.79 27.66
C LYS A 397 0.28 11.05 26.29
N ASP A 398 0.62 12.30 26.02
CA ASP A 398 1.34 12.75 24.82
C ASP A 398 2.85 12.86 25.05
N ILE A 399 3.35 12.28 26.15
CA ILE A 399 4.75 12.32 26.51
C ILE A 399 5.59 11.44 25.58
N VAL A 400 6.78 11.93 25.27
CA VAL A 400 7.83 11.14 24.62
C VAL A 400 9.02 11.12 25.55
N HIS A 401 9.39 9.91 25.99
CA HIS A 401 10.57 9.68 26.80
C HIS A 401 11.71 9.25 25.88
N GLU A 402 12.66 10.15 25.65
CA GLU A 402 13.83 9.92 24.80
C GLU A 402 14.97 9.32 25.62
N VAL A 403 15.56 8.24 25.11
CA VAL A 403 16.63 7.49 25.73
C VAL A 403 17.69 7.11 24.70
N GLY A 404 18.95 7.09 25.12
CA GLY A 404 20.06 6.54 24.34
C GLY A 404 20.67 5.30 25.00
N ARG A 405 21.81 4.83 24.47
CA ARG A 405 22.53 3.66 25.02
C ARG A 405 22.86 3.83 26.51
N VAL A 406 23.30 5.02 26.92
CA VAL A 406 23.72 5.29 28.31
C VAL A 406 22.57 5.19 29.32
N ASP A 407 21.33 5.43 28.87
CA ASP A 407 20.14 5.38 29.72
C ASP A 407 19.63 3.95 29.88
N LEU A 408 19.86 3.11 28.86
CA LEU A 408 19.38 1.74 28.82
C LEU A 408 20.40 0.71 29.32
N VAL A 409 21.70 0.93 29.06
CA VAL A 409 22.78 -0.01 29.37
C VAL A 409 23.61 0.51 30.55
N ALA A 410 23.82 -0.34 31.55
CA ALA A 410 24.67 -0.03 32.69
C ALA A 410 26.12 -0.48 32.46
N GLU A 411 27.06 0.19 33.13
CA GLU A 411 28.49 -0.19 33.13
C GLU A 411 28.76 -1.47 33.93
N PHE A 412 27.89 -1.80 34.88
CA PHE A 412 28.04 -2.93 35.80
C PHE A 412 27.00 -4.04 35.54
N ILE A 413 27.45 -5.29 35.69
CA ILE A 413 26.65 -6.50 35.48
C ILE A 413 25.41 -6.49 36.39
N GLY A 414 24.25 -6.85 35.82
CA GLY A 414 22.98 -6.95 36.53
C GLY A 414 22.21 -5.63 36.69
N GLN A 415 22.79 -4.49 36.29
CA GLN A 415 22.15 -3.17 36.44
C GLN A 415 21.44 -2.68 35.16
N THR A 416 21.66 -3.33 34.02
CA THR A 416 21.00 -2.99 32.74
C THR A 416 19.50 -3.26 32.80
N ALA A 417 19.06 -4.43 33.25
CA ALA A 417 17.63 -4.77 33.29
C ALA A 417 16.79 -3.80 34.18
N PRO A 418 17.25 -3.37 35.36
CA PRO A 418 16.60 -2.29 36.12
C PRO A 418 16.54 -0.95 35.38
N LYS A 419 17.63 -0.53 34.71
CA LYS A 419 17.67 0.71 33.90
C LYS A 419 16.67 0.69 32.76
N THR A 420 16.68 -0.38 31.97
CA THR A 420 15.74 -0.55 30.84
C THR A 420 14.29 -0.56 31.34
N ARG A 421 13.99 -1.29 32.43
CA ARG A 421 12.65 -1.31 33.03
C ARG A 421 12.23 0.09 33.50
N ALA A 422 13.12 0.85 34.13
CA ALA A 422 12.82 2.21 34.58
C ALA A 422 12.48 3.15 33.41
N ALA A 423 13.23 3.08 32.30
CA ALA A 423 12.93 3.84 31.08
C ALA A 423 11.55 3.48 30.50
N ILE A 424 11.21 2.17 30.44
CA ILE A 424 9.89 1.71 29.98
C ILE A 424 8.77 2.24 30.89
N GLU A 425 8.95 2.20 32.21
CA GLU A 425 7.95 2.71 33.15
C GLU A 425 7.78 4.23 33.04
N GLN A 426 8.85 4.98 32.79
CA GLN A 426 8.78 6.44 32.57
C GLN A 426 8.01 6.78 31.29
N ALA A 427 8.12 5.95 30.25
CA ALA A 427 7.38 6.10 29.01
C ALA A 427 5.93 5.59 29.07
N ARG A 428 5.51 4.93 30.16
CA ARG A 428 4.21 4.24 30.23
C ARG A 428 3.04 5.18 29.98
N GLY A 429 2.20 4.79 29.03
CA GLY A 429 1.04 5.56 28.58
C GLY A 429 1.36 6.65 27.55
N GLY A 430 2.64 6.82 27.19
CA GLY A 430 3.15 7.65 26.11
C GLY A 430 4.05 6.86 25.15
N ILE A 431 5.08 7.51 24.59
CA ILE A 431 6.04 6.90 23.65
C ILE A 431 7.43 6.78 24.29
N LEU A 432 8.07 5.62 24.15
CA LEU A 432 9.50 5.44 24.39
C LEU A 432 10.25 5.63 23.07
N PHE A 433 11.11 6.65 23.00
CA PHE A 433 11.92 6.92 21.82
C PHE A 433 13.37 6.52 22.11
N ILE A 434 13.88 5.52 21.39
CA ILE A 434 15.25 5.03 21.55
C ILE A 434 16.11 5.60 20.42
N ASP A 435 16.92 6.61 20.73
CA ASP A 435 17.83 7.17 19.75
C ASP A 435 19.03 6.23 19.53
N GLU A 436 19.48 6.15 18.28
CA GLU A 436 20.58 5.28 17.85
C GLU A 436 20.47 3.85 18.37
N ALA A 437 19.29 3.23 18.29
CA ALA A 437 19.02 1.90 18.84
C ALA A 437 20.01 0.80 18.37
N TYR A 438 20.64 0.96 17.20
CA TYR A 438 21.71 0.07 16.70
C TYR A 438 22.93 0.04 17.64
N ALA A 439 23.18 1.13 18.38
CA ALA A 439 24.22 1.17 19.38
C ALA A 439 23.96 0.20 20.54
N LEU A 440 22.75 -0.35 20.72
CA LEU A 440 22.49 -1.36 21.76
C LEU A 440 23.03 -2.75 21.39
N THR A 441 23.21 -3.02 20.09
CA THR A 441 23.71 -4.31 19.59
C THR A 441 25.21 -4.30 19.33
N ASP A 442 25.85 -3.12 19.27
CA ASP A 442 27.29 -2.97 19.09
C ASP A 442 28.02 -3.38 20.37
N ARG A 443 28.24 -4.68 20.48
CA ARG A 443 29.19 -5.29 21.40
C ARG A 443 30.53 -5.21 20.68
N GLY A 444 31.35 -4.22 21.02
CA GLY A 444 32.76 -4.22 20.63
C GLY A 444 33.39 -5.59 20.93
N ASP A 445 34.46 -5.92 20.22
CA ASP A 445 35.20 -7.19 20.18
C ASP A 445 35.84 -7.61 21.53
N ASP A 446 35.21 -7.25 22.64
CA ASP A 446 35.52 -7.67 23.98
C ASP A 446 34.89 -9.03 24.22
N ASN A 447 35.78 -10.02 24.17
CA ASN A 447 35.63 -11.43 24.49
C ASN A 447 35.21 -11.70 25.96
N LYS A 448 34.29 -10.91 26.50
CA LYS A 448 33.58 -11.12 27.78
C LYS A 448 32.12 -11.46 27.48
N ASP A 449 32.00 -12.65 26.93
CA ASP A 449 30.84 -13.52 26.85
C ASP A 449 29.86 -13.30 28.01
N PHE A 450 28.60 -12.92 27.75
CA PHE A 450 27.43 -13.32 28.56
C PHE A 450 26.10 -13.23 27.77
N GLY A 451 25.45 -14.40 27.66
CA GLY A 451 24.02 -14.66 27.90
C GLY A 451 22.99 -14.02 26.98
N LYS A 452 22.39 -14.82 26.09
CA LYS A 452 21.01 -14.58 25.64
C LYS A 452 20.08 -14.80 26.85
N GLU A 453 19.33 -13.79 27.27
CA GLU A 453 18.14 -14.03 28.07
C GLU A 453 17.07 -14.66 27.16
N VAL A 454 16.47 -15.76 27.64
CA VAL A 454 15.39 -16.51 26.98
C VAL A 454 14.06 -15.85 27.31
#